data_AF-A0A8H7ZJ99-F1
#
_entry.id   AF-A0A8H7ZJ99-F1
#
_cell.length_a   1.000
_cell.length_b   1.000
_cell.length_c   1.000
_cell.angle_alpha   90.00
_cell.angle_beta   90.00
_cell.angle_gamma   90.00
#
_symmetry.space_group_name_H-M   'P 1'
#
loop_
_entity.id
_entity.type
_entity.pdbx_description
1 polymer ?
#
loop_
_entity_poly.entity_id
_entity_poly.type
_entity_poly.pdbx_seq_one_letter_code
_entity_poly.pdbx_strand_id
1 'polypeptide(L)'
;MSLKYTLRQNQRGIIFNVPIINIESSIRHIKQLPNFKSKLLAVYKRFYKLRKFECTPSLFKVDDNPYLIPDITSEDYVALVKRNFKNIDYNLKRKVFLGLPPLSEDELEQRLFATLTFVFNHAVAAENPHSEEPIATVEDEKRASIDSIESRVISTLLRMDYDCPWQIKYDYKFQWLDRLNQEQDNPRGKKKKNVNEILPYITYKQYMMTVMRLNESLGLCL
;
A
#
# COMPACT_ATOMS: atom_id res chain seq x y z
N MET A 1 33.09 4.54 -13.88
CA MET A 1 31.99 5.33 -13.28
C MET A 1 30.74 4.48 -13.33
N SER A 2 30.18 4.02 -12.21
CA SER A 2 28.88 3.33 -12.25
C SER A 2 27.78 4.38 -12.45
N LEU A 3 26.85 4.09 -13.34
CA LEU A 3 25.66 4.92 -13.53
C LEU A 3 24.89 4.92 -12.20
N LYS A 4 24.56 6.11 -11.67
CA LYS A 4 23.73 6.24 -10.46
C LYS A 4 22.28 5.79 -10.69
N TYR A 5 21.90 5.64 -11.95
CA TYR A 5 20.54 5.41 -12.43
C TYR A 5 20.61 4.56 -13.70
N THR A 6 19.78 3.53 -13.79
CA THR A 6 19.63 2.73 -15.02
C THR A 6 18.15 2.68 -15.38
N LEU A 7 17.83 2.86 -16.66
CA LEU A 7 16.49 2.61 -17.20
C LEU A 7 16.39 1.13 -17.51
N ARG A 8 15.46 0.41 -16.87
CA ARG A 8 15.13 -0.94 -17.33
C ARG A 8 14.31 -0.84 -18.60
N GLN A 9 14.67 -1.62 -19.62
CA GLN A 9 14.04 -1.54 -20.94
C GLN A 9 12.52 -1.80 -20.93
N ASN A 10 11.97 -2.41 -19.86
CA ASN A 10 10.57 -2.80 -19.77
C ASN A 10 9.86 -2.37 -18.47
N GLN A 11 10.44 -1.43 -17.72
CA GLN A 11 9.80 -0.85 -16.53
C GLN A 11 9.54 0.65 -16.77
N ARG A 12 8.48 1.19 -16.14
CA ARG A 12 8.06 2.59 -16.32
C ARG A 12 8.93 3.60 -15.56
N GLY A 13 10.12 3.25 -15.07
CA GLY A 13 10.85 4.08 -14.12
C GLY A 13 12.38 4.04 -14.20
N ILE A 14 12.98 4.66 -13.18
CA ILE A 14 14.42 4.70 -12.92
C ILE A 14 14.75 3.84 -11.69
N ILE A 15 15.67 2.88 -11.83
CA ILE A 15 16.16 2.07 -10.71
C ILE A 15 17.17 2.85 -9.90
N PHE A 16 17.00 2.81 -8.57
CA PHE A 16 18.03 3.26 -7.64
C PHE A 16 19.05 2.14 -7.44
N ASN A 17 20.26 2.35 -7.97
CA ASN A 17 21.39 1.45 -7.73
C ASN A 17 21.91 1.52 -6.28
N VAL A 18 21.35 2.41 -5.44
CA VAL A 18 21.75 2.65 -4.05
C VAL A 18 20.51 3.03 -3.20
N PRO A 19 20.39 2.58 -1.94
CA PRO A 19 19.29 2.96 -1.05
C PRO A 19 19.10 4.49 -0.94
N ILE A 20 17.89 4.99 -1.19
CA ILE A 20 17.55 6.42 -1.07
C ILE A 20 17.62 6.89 0.40
N ILE A 21 17.43 5.95 1.35
CA ILE A 21 17.52 6.18 2.78
C ILE A 21 18.25 5.02 3.46
N ASN A 22 19.08 5.33 4.45
CA ASN A 22 19.56 4.34 5.40
C ASN A 22 18.47 4.14 6.46
N ILE A 23 17.80 2.98 6.42
CA ILE A 23 16.68 2.66 7.32
C ILE A 23 17.12 2.57 8.76
N GLU A 24 18.24 1.89 9.04
CA GLU A 24 18.74 1.71 10.39
C GLU A 24 19.05 3.05 11.08
N SER A 25 19.80 3.93 10.39
CA SER A 25 20.10 5.28 10.87
C SER A 25 18.82 6.12 10.99
N SER A 26 17.89 6.00 10.04
CA SER A 26 16.62 6.72 10.10
C SER A 26 15.81 6.33 11.33
N ILE A 27 15.65 5.05 11.62
CA ILE A 27 14.92 4.56 12.79
C ILE A 27 15.62 5.03 14.07
N ARG A 28 16.95 4.91 14.15
CA ARG A 28 17.74 5.36 15.31
C ARG A 28 17.53 6.85 15.60
N HIS A 29 17.59 7.70 14.58
CA HIS A 29 17.34 9.13 14.74
C HIS A 29 15.90 9.46 15.12
N ILE A 30 14.92 8.74 14.58
CA ILE A 30 13.51 8.98 14.91
C ILE A 30 13.22 8.59 16.36
N LYS A 31 13.76 7.47 16.85
CA LYS A 31 13.59 7.02 18.24
C LYS A 31 14.06 8.05 19.27
N GLN A 32 15.06 8.85 18.92
CA GLN A 32 15.62 9.91 19.78
C GLN A 32 14.73 11.16 19.89
N LEU A 33 13.66 11.27 19.08
CA LEU A 33 12.77 12.43 19.14
C LEU A 33 11.89 12.41 20.40
N PRO A 34 11.62 13.58 21.00
CA PRO A 34 11.09 13.66 22.36
C PRO A 34 9.61 13.33 22.50
N ASN A 35 8.82 13.37 21.41
CA ASN A 35 7.38 13.11 21.48
C ASN A 35 6.88 12.38 20.23
N PHE A 36 5.78 11.65 20.38
CA PHE A 36 5.18 10.81 19.35
C PHE A 36 4.81 11.60 18.09
N LYS A 37 4.33 12.84 18.23
CA LYS A 37 3.99 13.71 17.09
C LYS A 37 5.20 14.04 16.22
N SER A 38 6.33 14.36 16.82
CA SER A 38 7.61 14.58 16.12
C SER A 38 8.09 13.31 15.44
N LYS A 39 7.94 12.16 16.10
CA LYS A 39 8.25 10.84 15.52
C LYS A 39 7.39 10.55 14.29
N LEU A 40 6.08 10.71 14.39
CA LEU A 40 5.13 10.55 13.27
C LEU A 40 5.50 11.42 12.07
N LEU A 41 5.80 12.71 12.30
CA LEU A 41 6.21 13.61 11.22
C LEU A 41 7.51 13.16 10.56
N ALA A 42 8.47 12.67 11.35
CA ALA A 42 9.73 12.17 10.82
C ALA A 42 9.55 10.87 10.02
N VAL A 43 8.68 9.96 10.47
CA VAL A 43 8.27 8.74 9.75
C VAL A 43 7.57 9.11 8.44
N TYR A 44 6.60 10.02 8.45
CA TYR A 44 5.95 10.54 7.24
C TYR A 44 6.96 11.06 6.22
N LYS A 45 7.94 11.86 6.66
CA LYS A 45 9.01 12.35 5.78
C LYS A 45 9.84 11.22 5.15
N ARG A 46 9.99 10.07 5.84
CA ARG A 46 10.67 8.89 5.28
C ARG A 46 9.80 8.18 4.25
N PHE A 47 8.52 7.94 4.53
CA PHE A 47 7.59 7.42 3.53
C PHE A 47 7.55 8.31 2.28
N TYR A 48 7.53 9.63 2.44
CA TYR A 48 7.57 10.58 1.31
C TYR A 48 8.86 10.48 0.48
N LYS A 49 10.00 10.13 1.09
CA LYS A 49 11.26 9.90 0.34
C LYS A 49 11.18 8.65 -0.52
N LEU A 50 10.38 7.66 -0.13
CA LEU A 50 10.14 6.41 -0.87
C LEU A 50 9.13 6.56 -2.02
N ARG A 51 8.64 7.79 -2.31
CA ARG A 51 7.70 8.05 -3.42
C ARG A 51 8.24 7.70 -4.81
N LYS A 52 9.57 7.59 -4.95
CA LYS A 52 10.20 7.15 -6.18
C LYS A 52 10.28 5.62 -6.12
N PHE A 53 9.18 4.97 -6.48
CA PHE A 53 9.11 3.52 -6.63
C PHE A 53 8.85 3.19 -8.09
N GLU A 54 9.22 1.97 -8.48
CA GLU A 54 8.85 1.40 -9.75
C GLU A 54 7.81 0.33 -9.50
N CYS A 55 6.71 0.44 -10.21
CA CYS A 55 5.71 -0.61 -10.25
C CYS A 55 5.98 -1.48 -11.48
N THR A 56 6.17 -2.78 -11.28
CA THR A 56 6.20 -3.75 -12.36
C THR A 56 4.83 -3.76 -13.05
N PRO A 57 4.76 -3.54 -14.39
CA PRO A 57 3.49 -3.50 -15.11
C PRO A 57 2.64 -4.76 -14.91
N SER A 58 3.29 -5.92 -14.69
CA SER A 58 2.66 -7.21 -14.37
C SER A 58 1.77 -7.16 -13.13
N LEU A 59 2.14 -6.42 -12.07
CA LEU A 59 1.35 -6.30 -10.85
C LEU A 59 0.05 -5.51 -11.04
N PHE A 60 -0.04 -4.73 -12.12
CA PHE A 60 -1.19 -3.90 -12.44
C PHE A 60 -2.00 -4.43 -13.61
N LYS A 61 -1.50 -5.42 -14.35
CA LYS A 61 -2.29 -6.16 -15.33
C LYS A 61 -3.49 -6.80 -14.63
N VAL A 62 -4.64 -6.71 -15.26
CA VAL A 62 -5.84 -7.46 -14.88
C VAL A 62 -5.87 -8.67 -15.80
N ASP A 63 -5.92 -9.89 -15.25
CA ASP A 63 -5.94 -11.11 -16.06
C ASP A 63 -7.09 -11.09 -17.09
N ASP A 64 -8.23 -10.52 -16.70
CA ASP A 64 -9.42 -10.38 -17.55
C ASP A 64 -9.31 -9.26 -18.60
N ASN A 65 -8.41 -8.29 -18.40
CA ASN A 65 -8.16 -7.21 -19.36
C ASN A 65 -6.69 -6.76 -19.30
N PRO A 66 -5.78 -7.44 -20.03
CA PRO A 66 -4.34 -7.17 -19.99
C PRO A 66 -3.96 -5.82 -20.59
N TYR A 67 -4.90 -5.15 -21.29
CA TYR A 67 -4.71 -3.80 -21.83
C TYR A 67 -5.03 -2.70 -20.81
N LEU A 68 -5.73 -3.05 -19.71
CA LEU A 68 -6.04 -2.13 -18.62
C LEU A 68 -4.89 -2.11 -17.61
N ILE A 69 -3.83 -1.37 -17.92
CA ILE A 69 -2.74 -1.11 -16.97
C ILE A 69 -2.98 0.27 -16.36
N PRO A 70 -3.50 0.38 -15.12
CA PRO A 70 -3.71 1.66 -14.47
C PRO A 70 -2.40 2.47 -14.42
N ASP A 71 -2.48 3.75 -14.76
CA ASP A 71 -1.33 4.65 -14.77
C ASP A 71 -1.09 5.22 -13.37
N ILE A 72 -0.65 4.34 -12.47
CA ILE A 72 -0.36 4.70 -11.08
C ILE A 72 1.00 5.39 -11.02
N THR A 73 1.01 6.61 -10.49
CA THR A 73 2.20 7.45 -10.46
C THR A 73 2.73 7.62 -9.03
N SER A 74 3.88 8.29 -8.93
CA SER A 74 4.40 8.73 -7.62
C SER A 74 3.45 9.67 -6.88
N GLU A 75 2.56 10.38 -7.57
CA GLU A 75 1.57 11.25 -6.95
C GLU A 75 0.49 10.45 -6.21
N ASP A 76 0.05 9.31 -6.76
CA ASP A 76 -0.95 8.44 -6.13
C ASP A 76 -0.44 7.89 -4.79
N TYR A 77 0.80 7.43 -4.76
CA TYR A 77 1.47 7.03 -3.52
C TYR A 77 1.57 8.17 -2.52
N VAL A 78 1.97 9.37 -2.98
CA VAL A 78 2.04 10.55 -2.10
C VAL A 78 0.66 10.89 -1.54
N ALA A 79 -0.40 10.78 -2.34
CA ALA A 79 -1.77 11.00 -1.89
C ALA A 79 -2.20 9.95 -0.84
N LEU A 80 -1.86 8.67 -1.06
CA LEU A 80 -2.09 7.60 -0.10
C LEU A 80 -1.36 7.86 1.22
N VAL A 81 -0.07 8.15 1.19
CA VAL A 81 0.74 8.45 2.39
C VAL A 81 0.17 9.67 3.12
N LYS A 82 -0.16 10.76 2.42
CA LYS A 82 -0.76 11.94 3.04
C LYS A 82 -2.08 11.61 3.73
N ARG A 83 -2.94 10.82 3.09
CA ARG A 83 -4.24 10.43 3.65
C ARG A 83 -4.06 9.55 4.89
N ASN A 84 -3.16 8.57 4.83
CA ASN A 84 -2.84 7.67 5.95
C ASN A 84 -2.31 8.43 7.18
N PHE A 85 -1.45 9.44 6.99
CA PHE A 85 -0.88 10.20 8.12
C PHE A 85 -1.74 11.36 8.62
N LYS A 86 -2.63 11.93 7.79
CA LYS A 86 -3.41 13.12 8.16
C LYS A 86 -4.79 12.79 8.72
N ASN A 87 -5.47 11.82 8.11
CA ASN A 87 -6.91 11.65 8.31
C ASN A 87 -7.30 10.26 8.79
N ILE A 88 -6.44 9.25 8.58
CA ILE A 88 -6.74 7.87 8.91
C ILE A 88 -6.11 7.52 10.25
N ASP A 89 -6.96 7.10 11.19
CA ASP A 89 -6.52 6.55 12.46
C ASP A 89 -6.42 5.02 12.37
N TYR A 90 -5.23 4.49 12.62
CA TYR A 90 -4.97 3.04 12.62
C TYR A 90 -5.74 2.32 13.74
N ASN A 91 -5.82 2.92 14.94
CA ASN A 91 -6.56 2.32 16.05
C ASN A 91 -8.06 2.29 15.77
N LEU A 92 -8.58 3.28 15.05
CA LEU A 92 -9.95 3.26 14.55
C LEU A 92 -10.15 2.12 13.55
N LYS A 93 -9.26 1.94 12.56
CA LYS A 93 -9.30 0.80 11.62
C LYS A 93 -9.28 -0.53 12.39
N ARG A 94 -8.39 -0.69 13.35
CA ARG A 94 -8.22 -1.89 14.18
C ARG A 94 -9.49 -2.25 14.94
N LYS A 95 -10.13 -1.26 15.54
CA LYS A 95 -11.41 -1.43 16.23
C LYS A 95 -12.53 -1.80 15.25
N VAL A 96 -12.67 -1.06 14.16
CA VAL A 96 -13.82 -1.20 13.23
C VAL A 96 -13.78 -2.50 12.43
N PHE A 97 -12.61 -2.89 11.91
CA PHE A 97 -12.50 -4.05 11.01
C PHE A 97 -12.18 -5.36 11.73
N LEU A 98 -11.52 -5.31 12.90
CA LEU A 98 -11.11 -6.51 13.63
C LEU A 98 -11.74 -6.64 15.03
N GLY A 99 -12.40 -5.60 15.54
CA GLY A 99 -12.94 -5.61 16.90
C GLY A 99 -11.86 -5.65 17.99
N LEU A 100 -10.61 -5.33 17.64
CA LEU A 100 -9.47 -5.39 18.56
C LEU A 100 -9.30 -4.07 19.32
N PRO A 101 -8.72 -4.10 20.54
CA PRO A 101 -8.47 -2.89 21.32
C PRO A 101 -7.49 -1.93 20.59
N PRO A 102 -7.41 -0.65 20.99
CA PRO A 102 -6.36 0.24 20.46
C PRO A 102 -4.97 -0.22 20.92
N LEU A 103 -3.96 0.03 20.10
CA LEU A 103 -2.55 -0.10 20.46
C LEU A 103 -2.09 1.13 21.26
N SER A 104 -1.12 0.90 22.14
CA SER A 104 -0.35 1.96 22.81
C SER A 104 0.54 2.74 21.82
N GLU A 105 1.02 3.92 22.23
CA GLU A 105 1.94 4.72 21.40
C GLU A 105 3.24 3.97 21.09
N ASP A 106 3.77 3.22 22.05
CA ASP A 106 5.00 2.43 21.88
C ASP A 106 4.82 1.30 20.85
N GLU A 107 3.69 0.59 20.91
CA GLU A 107 3.35 -0.44 19.94
C GLU A 107 3.15 0.16 18.55
N LEU A 108 2.43 1.28 18.45
CA LEU A 108 2.25 2.00 17.18
C LEU A 108 3.58 2.44 16.60
N GLU A 109 4.49 2.97 17.42
CA GLU A 109 5.83 3.36 16.99
C GLU A 109 6.61 2.17 16.41
N GLN A 110 6.63 1.04 17.11
CA GLN A 110 7.30 -0.18 16.63
C GLN A 110 6.71 -0.64 15.30
N ARG A 111 5.38 -0.72 15.20
CA ARG A 111 4.70 -1.13 13.96
C ARG A 111 4.92 -0.14 12.82
N LEU A 112 5.01 1.16 13.09
CA LEU A 112 5.34 2.17 12.08
C LEU A 112 6.76 2.00 11.55
N PHE A 113 7.74 1.62 12.38
CA PHE A 113 9.09 1.30 11.91
C PHE A 113 9.15 0.01 11.09
N ALA A 114 8.41 -1.02 11.51
CA ALA A 114 8.25 -2.25 10.73
C ALA A 114 7.61 -1.94 9.36
N THR A 115 6.57 -1.11 9.35
CA THR A 115 5.89 -0.66 8.12
C THR A 115 6.82 0.14 7.22
N LEU A 116 7.62 1.06 7.78
CA LEU A 116 8.60 1.82 7.00
C LEU A 116 9.64 0.90 6.35
N THR A 117 10.07 -0.13 7.08
CA THR A 117 11.02 -1.14 6.56
C THR A 117 10.36 -1.98 5.47
N PHE A 118 9.11 -2.40 5.66
CA PHE A 118 8.32 -3.13 4.67
C PHE A 118 8.16 -2.33 3.37
N VAL A 119 7.78 -1.06 3.46
CA VAL A 119 7.65 -0.18 2.27
C VAL A 119 9.01 0.15 1.65
N PHE A 120 10.07 0.19 2.45
CA PHE A 120 11.42 0.30 1.90
C PHE A 120 11.81 -0.93 1.09
N ASN A 121 11.53 -2.14 1.58
CA ASN A 121 11.81 -3.39 0.86
C ASN A 121 11.05 -3.46 -0.48
N HIS A 122 9.85 -2.89 -0.58
CA HIS A 122 9.16 -2.71 -1.87
C HIS A 122 9.98 -1.88 -2.86
N ALA A 123 10.66 -0.83 -2.39
CA ALA A 123 11.41 0.09 -3.23
C ALA A 123 12.82 -0.42 -3.61
N VAL A 124 13.22 -1.59 -3.12
CA VAL A 124 14.52 -2.22 -3.42
C VAL A 124 14.27 -3.45 -4.28
N ALA A 125 14.88 -3.49 -5.47
CA ALA A 125 14.80 -4.65 -6.33
C ALA A 125 15.52 -5.84 -5.70
N ALA A 126 14.91 -7.03 -5.76
CA ALA A 126 15.66 -8.27 -5.54
C ALA A 126 16.76 -8.39 -6.61
N GLU A 127 17.90 -8.98 -6.26
CA GLU A 127 18.92 -9.30 -7.26
C GLU A 127 18.31 -10.23 -8.32
N ASN A 128 18.18 -9.72 -9.55
CA ASN A 128 17.66 -10.48 -10.67
C ASN A 128 18.66 -10.41 -11.84
N PRO A 129 19.36 -11.51 -12.16
CA PRO A 129 20.35 -11.55 -13.24
C PRO A 129 19.72 -11.31 -14.62
N HIS A 130 18.43 -11.62 -14.79
CA HIS A 130 17.70 -11.45 -16.06
C HIS A 130 17.07 -10.06 -16.22
N SER A 131 17.32 -9.15 -15.29
CA SER A 131 16.58 -7.89 -15.24
C SER A 131 16.96 -6.85 -16.30
N GLU A 132 18.10 -7.04 -16.95
CA GLU A 132 18.59 -6.24 -18.08
C GLU A 132 18.38 -6.98 -19.43
N GLU A 133 17.85 -8.20 -19.41
CA GLU A 133 17.61 -8.97 -20.64
C GLU A 133 16.43 -8.38 -21.42
N PRO A 134 16.51 -8.37 -22.77
CA PRO A 134 15.39 -7.95 -23.60
C PRO A 134 14.21 -8.92 -23.43
N ILE A 135 13.01 -8.38 -23.24
CA ILE A 135 11.78 -9.16 -23.12
C ILE A 135 11.17 -9.30 -24.52
N ALA A 136 11.21 -10.52 -25.07
CA ALA A 136 10.57 -10.84 -26.34
C ALA A 136 9.35 -11.75 -26.16
N THR A 137 9.32 -12.55 -25.09
CA THR A 137 8.27 -13.52 -24.79
C THR A 137 7.68 -13.34 -23.39
N VAL A 138 6.53 -14.00 -23.13
CA VAL A 138 5.89 -14.01 -21.81
C VAL A 138 6.78 -14.72 -20.78
N GLU A 139 7.56 -15.70 -21.20
CA GLU A 139 8.53 -16.41 -20.38
C GLU A 139 9.73 -15.52 -20.00
N ASP A 140 10.16 -14.64 -20.91
CA ASP A 140 11.18 -13.62 -20.60
C ASP A 140 10.63 -12.60 -19.60
N GLU A 141 9.37 -12.18 -19.77
CA GLU A 141 8.71 -11.26 -18.84
C GLU A 141 8.65 -11.84 -17.42
N LYS A 142 8.27 -13.13 -17.29
CA LYS A 142 8.22 -13.83 -16.01
C LYS A 142 9.59 -13.97 -15.34
N ARG A 143 10.66 -14.15 -16.12
CA ARG A 143 12.05 -14.26 -15.60
C ARG A 143 12.65 -12.91 -15.22
N ALA A 144 12.37 -11.87 -16.01
CA ALA A 144 12.86 -10.51 -15.75
C ALA A 144 12.08 -9.79 -14.62
N SER A 145 10.85 -10.23 -14.32
CA SER A 145 9.97 -9.61 -13.31
C SER A 145 9.94 -10.42 -12.00
N ILE A 146 11.01 -10.36 -11.22
CA ILE A 146 11.04 -10.91 -9.85
C ILE A 146 10.54 -9.84 -8.87
N ASP A 147 9.31 -10.02 -8.40
CA ASP A 147 8.69 -9.15 -7.41
C ASP A 147 8.83 -9.71 -5.99
N SER A 148 9.24 -8.86 -5.05
CA SER A 148 9.16 -9.18 -3.62
C SER A 148 7.70 -9.26 -3.15
N ILE A 149 7.46 -9.91 -2.00
CA ILE A 149 6.12 -9.93 -1.40
C ILE A 149 5.67 -8.50 -1.08
N GLU A 150 6.59 -7.67 -0.61
CA GLU A 150 6.38 -6.25 -0.36
C GLU A 150 6.00 -5.52 -1.66
N SER A 151 6.70 -5.79 -2.78
CA SER A 151 6.37 -5.29 -4.13
C SER A 151 4.89 -5.52 -4.46
N ARG A 152 4.46 -6.78 -4.31
CA ARG A 152 3.09 -7.24 -4.59
C ARG A 152 2.05 -6.60 -3.68
N VAL A 153 2.32 -6.55 -2.37
CA VAL A 153 1.38 -6.01 -1.37
C VAL A 153 1.16 -4.52 -1.60
N ILE A 154 2.22 -3.72 -1.69
CA ILE A 154 2.07 -2.26 -1.86
C ILE A 154 1.47 -1.93 -3.23
N SER A 155 1.84 -2.66 -4.29
CA SER A 155 1.21 -2.49 -5.60
C SER A 155 -0.30 -2.77 -5.55
N THR A 156 -0.71 -3.81 -4.82
CA THR A 156 -2.12 -4.09 -4.56
C THR A 156 -2.78 -2.96 -3.77
N LEU A 157 -2.12 -2.43 -2.73
CA LEU A 157 -2.66 -1.31 -1.94
C LEU A 157 -2.87 -0.07 -2.82
N LEU A 158 -1.91 0.26 -3.68
CA LEU A 158 -1.97 1.39 -4.59
C LEU A 158 -3.08 1.23 -5.62
N ARG A 159 -3.19 0.04 -6.22
CA ARG A 159 -4.27 -0.28 -7.16
C ARG A 159 -5.65 -0.17 -6.50
N MET A 160 -5.82 -0.82 -5.35
CA MET A 160 -7.07 -0.77 -4.62
C MET A 160 -7.42 0.66 -4.20
N ASP A 161 -6.41 1.50 -3.86
CA ASP A 161 -6.64 2.90 -3.58
C ASP A 161 -7.03 3.73 -4.81
N TYR A 162 -6.41 3.45 -5.96
CA TYR A 162 -6.72 4.09 -7.23
C TYR A 162 -8.17 3.84 -7.64
N ASP A 163 -8.61 2.58 -7.56
CA ASP A 163 -9.97 2.16 -7.92
C ASP A 163 -11.02 2.56 -6.86
N CYS A 164 -10.59 3.00 -5.66
CA CYS A 164 -11.47 3.22 -4.52
C CYS A 164 -12.50 4.34 -4.76
N PRO A 165 -13.81 4.05 -4.66
CA PRO A 165 -14.85 5.06 -4.76
C PRO A 165 -14.62 6.18 -3.74
N TRP A 166 -14.79 7.42 -4.16
CA TRP A 166 -14.52 8.60 -3.34
C TRP A 166 -15.32 8.60 -2.03
N GLN A 167 -16.54 8.03 -2.04
CA GLN A 167 -17.40 7.89 -0.86
C GLN A 167 -16.81 6.96 0.21
N ILE A 168 -16.00 5.99 -0.19
CA ILE A 168 -15.28 5.07 0.71
C ILE A 168 -13.92 5.69 1.06
N LYS A 169 -13.18 6.15 0.05
CA LYS A 169 -11.81 6.68 0.17
C LYS A 169 -11.69 7.84 1.15
N TYR A 170 -12.69 8.70 1.22
CA TYR A 170 -12.69 9.92 2.05
C TYR A 170 -13.61 9.84 3.28
N ASP A 171 -14.25 8.69 3.54
CA ASP A 171 -14.98 8.44 4.77
C ASP A 171 -14.07 7.87 5.86
N TYR A 172 -13.35 8.76 6.53
CA TYR A 172 -12.38 8.41 7.57
C TYR A 172 -12.99 7.82 8.84
N LYS A 173 -14.32 7.93 9.01
CA LYS A 173 -15.05 7.37 10.15
C LYS A 173 -15.65 6.00 9.84
N PHE A 174 -15.49 5.51 8.60
CA PHE A 174 -16.01 4.22 8.15
C PHE A 174 -17.53 4.10 8.29
N GLN A 175 -18.27 5.19 8.17
CA GLN A 175 -19.74 5.19 8.23
C GLN A 175 -20.36 4.38 7.09
N TRP A 176 -19.67 4.27 5.95
CA TRP A 176 -20.07 3.40 4.84
C TRP A 176 -20.19 1.94 5.28
N LEU A 177 -19.40 1.49 6.27
CA LEU A 177 -19.45 0.13 6.79
C LEU A 177 -20.71 -0.10 7.62
N ASP A 178 -21.09 0.88 8.45
CA ASP A 178 -22.34 0.83 9.22
C ASP A 178 -23.55 0.72 8.28
N ARG A 179 -23.56 1.53 7.21
CA ARG A 179 -24.60 1.47 6.17
C ARG A 179 -24.63 0.10 5.49
N LEU A 180 -23.46 -0.43 5.13
CA LEU A 180 -23.36 -1.75 4.51
C LEU A 180 -23.87 -2.87 5.43
N ASN A 181 -23.53 -2.83 6.73
CA ASN A 181 -24.00 -3.81 7.70
C ASN A 181 -25.52 -3.72 7.89
N GLN A 182 -26.08 -2.52 8.01
CA GLN A 182 -27.53 -2.30 8.09
C GLN A 182 -28.27 -2.82 6.84
N GLU A 183 -27.66 -2.68 5.66
CA GLU A 183 -28.21 -3.20 4.40
C GLU A 183 -28.14 -4.73 4.32
N GLN A 184 -27.13 -5.37 4.93
CA GLN A 184 -27.01 -6.82 5.01
C GLN A 184 -27.99 -7.43 6.03
N ASP A 185 -28.21 -6.76 7.17
CA ASP A 185 -29.02 -7.25 8.29
C ASP A 185 -30.53 -7.08 8.08
N ASN A 186 -30.97 -6.32 7.07
CA ASN A 186 -32.40 -6.05 6.82
C ASN A 186 -32.92 -6.66 5.50
N PRO A 187 -33.03 -8.00 5.39
CA PRO A 187 -33.40 -8.69 4.14
C PRO A 187 -34.89 -8.53 3.75
N ARG A 188 -35.72 -7.89 4.59
CA ARG A 188 -37.18 -7.81 4.40
C ARG A 188 -37.68 -6.49 3.77
N GLY A 189 -36.84 -5.45 3.70
CA GLY A 189 -37.17 -4.18 3.05
C GLY A 189 -36.89 -4.19 1.55
N LYS A 190 -37.64 -4.97 0.76
CA LYS A 190 -37.47 -5.09 -0.70
C LYS A 190 -37.66 -3.74 -1.43
N LYS A 191 -36.56 -3.04 -1.70
CA LYS A 191 -36.25 -2.62 -3.07
C LYS A 191 -35.14 -3.55 -3.52
N LYS A 192 -35.29 -4.19 -4.69
CA LYS A 192 -34.17 -4.87 -5.37
C LYS A 192 -33.11 -3.81 -5.66
N LYS A 193 -32.24 -3.52 -4.69
CA LYS A 193 -31.08 -2.68 -4.90
C LYS A 193 -30.19 -3.43 -5.87
N ASN A 194 -29.65 -2.68 -6.83
CA ASN A 194 -28.85 -3.25 -7.89
C ASN A 194 -27.62 -3.91 -7.23
N VAL A 195 -27.46 -5.22 -7.35
CA VAL A 195 -26.34 -5.96 -6.71
C VAL A 195 -25.00 -5.33 -7.11
N ASN A 196 -24.95 -4.77 -8.32
CA ASN A 196 -23.81 -4.03 -8.87
C ASN A 196 -23.45 -2.76 -8.08
N GLU A 197 -24.38 -2.12 -7.37
CA GLU A 197 -24.10 -0.92 -6.56
C GLU A 197 -23.48 -1.26 -5.20
N ILE A 198 -23.83 -2.41 -4.62
CA ILE A 198 -23.35 -2.85 -3.30
C ILE A 198 -22.03 -3.62 -3.42
N LEU A 199 -21.81 -4.31 -4.54
CA LEU A 199 -20.64 -5.15 -4.76
C LEU A 199 -19.30 -4.43 -4.49
N PRO A 200 -19.07 -3.18 -4.95
CA PRO A 200 -17.85 -2.44 -4.63
C PRO A 200 -17.62 -2.33 -3.11
N TYR A 201 -18.66 -1.96 -2.34
CA TYR A 201 -18.55 -1.81 -0.88
C TYR A 201 -18.18 -3.12 -0.18
N ILE A 202 -18.72 -4.26 -0.64
CA ILE A 202 -18.36 -5.58 -0.12
C ILE A 202 -16.90 -5.91 -0.44
N THR A 203 -16.46 -5.67 -1.68
CA THR A 203 -15.07 -5.87 -2.10
C THR A 203 -14.11 -5.04 -1.26
N TYR A 204 -14.40 -3.76 -1.03
CA TYR A 204 -13.57 -2.90 -0.18
C TYR A 204 -13.58 -3.32 1.29
N LYS A 205 -14.70 -3.82 1.82
CA LYS A 205 -14.75 -4.40 3.17
C LYS A 205 -13.81 -5.60 3.29
N GLN A 206 -13.86 -6.53 2.34
CA GLN A 206 -12.99 -7.71 2.33
C GLN A 206 -11.51 -7.33 2.19
N TYR A 207 -11.20 -6.41 1.29
CA TYR A 207 -9.85 -5.87 1.11
C TYR A 207 -9.32 -5.23 2.40
N MET A 208 -10.07 -4.31 3.01
CA MET A 208 -9.65 -3.64 4.24
C MET A 208 -9.48 -4.62 5.40
N MET A 209 -10.37 -5.60 5.55
CA MET A 209 -10.21 -6.67 6.54
C MET A 209 -8.94 -7.49 6.29
N THR A 210 -8.63 -7.80 5.04
CA THR A 210 -7.42 -8.56 4.67
C THR A 210 -6.15 -7.78 4.99
N VAL A 211 -6.10 -6.48 4.66
CA VAL A 211 -4.98 -5.60 5.03
C VAL A 211 -4.84 -5.50 6.54
N MET A 212 -5.94 -5.37 7.28
CA MET A 212 -5.89 -5.31 8.75
C MET A 212 -5.41 -6.63 9.38
N ARG A 213 -5.79 -7.78 8.83
CA ARG A 213 -5.26 -9.09 9.27
C ARG A 213 -3.78 -9.24 8.98
N LEU A 214 -3.34 -8.80 7.79
CA LEU A 214 -1.92 -8.76 7.43
C LEU A 214 -1.14 -7.90 8.42
N ASN A 215 -1.66 -6.70 8.71
CA ASN A 215 -1.11 -5.77 9.69
C ASN A 215 -0.94 -6.40 11.07
N GLU A 216 -1.92 -7.15 11.58
CA GLU A 216 -1.78 -7.86 12.86
C GLU A 216 -0.75 -9.00 12.78
N SER A 217 -0.73 -9.77 11.69
CA SER A 217 0.16 -10.92 11.55
C SER A 217 1.64 -10.54 11.46
N LEU A 218 1.95 -9.39 10.84
CA LEU A 218 3.31 -8.92 10.59
C LEU A 218 3.72 -7.74 11.50
N GLY A 219 2.83 -7.27 12.37
CA GLY A 219 3.07 -6.08 13.19
C GLY A 219 3.24 -4.81 12.36
N LEU A 220 2.37 -4.57 11.39
CA LEU A 220 2.41 -3.42 10.47
C LEU A 220 1.21 -2.48 10.66
N CYS A 221 1.30 -1.31 10.03
CA CYS A 221 0.32 -0.23 10.01
C CYS A 221 0.10 0.32 8.59
N LEU A 222 -0.18 -0.56 7.62
CA LEU A 222 -0.47 -0.21 6.22
C LEU A 222 -1.78 0.60 6.04
#